data_AF-A0A2G6DP15-F1
#
_entry.id   AF-A0A2G6DP15-F1
#
_cell.length_a   1.000
_cell.length_b   1.000
_cell.length_c   1.000
_cell.angle_alpha   90.00
_cell.angle_beta   90.00
_cell.angle_gamma   90.00
#
_symmetry.space_group_name_H-M   'P 1'
#
loop_
_entity.id
_entity.type
_entity.pdbx_description
1 polymer ?
#
loop_
_entity_poly.entity_id
_entity_poly.type
_entity_poly.pdbx_seq_one_letter_code
_entity_poly.pdbx_strand_id
1 'polypeptide(L)'
;MGYLRITVSFFIKNYKFPVYCIGILLGSFVFIILDSLLLVVVFKDFISSTFDLFGQKEADEIRHIIYATIVWISYINTSQRVKNTFLEKRPVE
;
A
#
# COMPACT_ATOMS: atom_id res chain seq x y z
N MET A 1 -7.38 -10.86 23.91
CA MET A 1 -5.91 -10.69 23.75
C MET A 1 -5.23 -11.68 22.80
N GLY A 2 -5.81 -12.86 22.49
CA GLY A 2 -5.18 -13.85 21.59
C GLY A 2 -4.98 -13.36 20.14
N TYR A 3 -5.98 -12.71 19.56
CA TYR A 3 -5.91 -12.17 18.19
C TYR A 3 -4.75 -11.20 17.98
N LEU A 4 -4.47 -10.35 18.97
CA LEU A 4 -3.41 -9.35 18.90
C LEU A 4 -2.02 -10.01 18.84
N ARG A 5 -1.79 -11.11 19.58
CA ARG A 5 -0.54 -11.90 19.51
C ARG A 5 -0.37 -12.61 18.16
N ILE A 6 -1.46 -13.11 17.58
CA ILE A 6 -1.43 -13.80 16.29
C ILE A 6 -1.09 -12.80 15.18
N THR A 7 -1.74 -11.62 15.19
CA THR A 7 -1.42 -10.54 14.27
C THR A 7 0.04 -10.10 14.43
N VAL A 8 0.49 -9.80 15.65
CA VAL A 8 1.88 -9.38 15.87
C VAL A 8 2.88 -10.46 15.43
N SER A 9 2.61 -11.74 15.69
CA SER A 9 3.49 -12.84 15.27
C SER A 9 3.50 -13.06 13.76
N PHE A 10 2.37 -12.84 13.09
CA PHE A 10 2.26 -12.86 11.63
C PHE A 10 3.13 -11.79 10.98
N PHE A 11 3.22 -10.60 11.59
CA PHE A 11 4.04 -9.48 11.11
C PHE A 11 5.53 -9.60 11.46
N ILE A 12 5.92 -10.45 12.42
CA ILE A 12 7.31 -10.53 12.91
C ILE A 12 8.12 -11.66 12.26
N LYS A 13 7.51 -12.78 11.86
CA LYS A 13 8.25 -14.00 11.47
C LYS A 13 7.65 -14.81 10.32
N ASN A 14 6.75 -14.23 9.54
CA ASN A 14 6.16 -14.94 8.40
C ASN A 14 6.90 -14.61 7.10
N TYR A 15 7.37 -15.63 6.38
CA TYR A 15 8.03 -15.45 5.08
C TYR A 15 7.13 -14.87 3.99
N LYS A 16 5.81 -14.97 4.16
CA LYS A 16 4.83 -14.35 3.27
C LYS A 16 4.61 -12.86 3.57
N PHE A 17 5.09 -12.35 4.71
CA PHE A 17 4.89 -10.96 5.13
C PHE A 17 5.34 -9.93 4.07
N PRO A 18 6.51 -10.05 3.41
CA PRO A 18 6.92 -9.12 2.35
C PRO A 18 5.90 -9.04 1.21
N VAL A 19 5.36 -10.19 0.80
CA VAL A 19 4.37 -10.30 -0.29
C VAL A 19 3.05 -9.66 0.13
N TYR A 20 2.58 -9.92 1.36
CA TYR A 20 1.37 -9.26 1.87
C TYR A 20 1.54 -7.76 2.00
N CYS A 21 2.72 -7.29 2.42
CA CYS A 21 3.00 -5.86 2.55
C CYS A 21 2.97 -5.15 1.18
N ILE A 22 3.57 -5.74 0.15
CA ILE A 22 3.47 -5.27 -1.23
C ILE A 22 2.02 -5.31 -1.73
N GLY A 23 1.29 -6.39 -1.44
CA GLY A 23 -0.11 -6.54 -1.81
C GLY A 23 -1.02 -5.49 -1.16
N ILE A 24 -0.79 -5.16 0.12
CA ILE A 24 -1.50 -4.10 0.82
C ILE A 24 -1.16 -2.73 0.23
N LEU A 25 0.11 -2.45 -0.07
CA LEU A 25 0.52 -1.20 -0.70
C LEU A 25 -0.16 -0.99 -2.07
N LEU A 26 -0.14 -2.02 -2.92
CA LEU A 26 -0.80 -1.98 -4.23
C LEU A 26 -2.33 -1.90 -4.10
N GLY A 27 -2.90 -2.67 -3.17
CA GLY A 27 -4.34 -2.66 -2.91
C GLY A 27 -4.83 -1.29 -2.43
N SER A 28 -4.10 -0.66 -1.51
CA SER A 28 -4.37 0.70 -1.05
C SER A 28 -4.26 1.72 -2.19
N PHE A 29 -3.27 1.58 -3.07
CA PHE A 29 -3.14 2.46 -4.23
C PHE A 29 -4.35 2.38 -5.18
N VAL A 30 -4.77 1.15 -5.51
CA VAL A 30 -5.97 0.92 -6.33
C VAL A 30 -7.23 1.43 -5.63
N PHE A 31 -7.33 1.22 -4.32
CA PHE A 31 -8.47 1.68 -3.52
C PHE A 31 -8.58 3.20 -3.54
N ILE A 32 -7.48 3.94 -3.39
CA ILE A 32 -7.48 5.42 -3.44
C ILE A 32 -7.97 5.92 -4.81
N ILE A 33 -7.51 5.29 -5.90
CA ILE A 33 -7.97 5.65 -7.26
C ILE A 33 -9.47 5.36 -7.40
N LEU A 34 -9.94 4.21 -6.95
CA LEU A 34 -11.34 3.84 -7.02
C LEU A 34 -12.23 4.75 -6.17
N ASP A 35 -11.79 5.11 -4.96
CA ASP A 35 -12.52 6.00 -4.06
C ASP A 35 -12.65 7.41 -4.68
N SER A 36 -11.57 7.94 -5.25
CA SER A 36 -11.57 9.20 -5.99
C SER A 36 -12.53 9.16 -7.19
N LEU A 37 -12.50 8.09 -8.00
CA LEU A 37 -13.43 7.91 -9.12
C LEU A 37 -14.89 7.79 -8.66
N LEU A 38 -15.14 7.09 -7.55
CA LEU A 38 -16.47 6.91 -7.00
C LEU A 38 -17.03 8.25 -6.49
N LEU A 39 -16.20 9.08 -5.85
CA LEU A 39 -16.56 10.44 -5.48
C LEU A 39 -16.95 11.28 -6.70
N VAL A 40 -16.21 11.20 -7.81
CA VAL A 40 -16.55 11.91 -9.06
C VAL A 40 -17.90 11.48 -9.61
N VAL A 41 -18.18 10.17 -9.59
CA VAL A 41 -19.43 9.61 -10.13
C VAL A 41 -20.62 9.95 -9.24
N VAL A 42 -20.47 9.84 -7.92
CA VAL A 42 -21.57 10.03 -6.96
C VAL A 42 -21.89 11.50 -6.71
N PHE A 43 -20.87 12.37 -6.64
CA PHE A 43 -21.03 13.79 -6.32
C PHE A 43 -20.82 14.71 -7.52
N LYS A 44 -20.98 14.17 -8.74
CA LYS A 44 -20.76 14.87 -10.01
C LYS A 44 -21.40 16.26 -10.08
N ASP A 45 -22.63 16.38 -9.56
CA ASP A 45 -23.41 17.63 -9.59
C ASP A 45 -22.97 18.66 -8.53
N PHE A 46 -22.32 18.22 -7.44
CA PHE A 46 -21.83 19.10 -6.37
C PHE A 46 -20.36 19.52 -6.58
N ILE A 47 -19.58 18.66 -7.24
CA ILE A 47 -18.13 18.81 -7.41
C ILE A 47 -17.76 19.75 -8.57
N SER A 48 -18.63 19.91 -9.59
CA SER A 48 -18.38 20.72 -10.79
C SER A 48 -17.99 22.19 -10.53
N SER A 49 -18.14 22.69 -9.30
CA SER A 49 -17.83 24.08 -8.93
C SER A 49 -16.63 24.25 -7.98
N THR A 50 -16.08 23.19 -7.38
CA THR A 50 -15.18 23.37 -6.21
C THR A 50 -13.99 22.42 -6.16
N PHE A 51 -14.05 21.25 -6.79
CA PHE A 51 -12.99 20.25 -6.69
C PHE A 51 -12.42 19.96 -8.08
N ASP A 52 -11.28 20.56 -8.38
CA ASP A 52 -10.48 20.19 -9.54
C ASP A 52 -9.75 18.88 -9.21
N LEU A 53 -10.40 17.76 -9.50
CA LEU A 53 -9.88 16.40 -9.32
C LEU A 53 -8.61 16.08 -10.15
N PHE A 54 -8.18 17.05 -10.96
CA PHE A 54 -6.91 17.01 -11.68
C PHE A 54 -6.09 18.28 -11.45
N GLY A 55 -6.42 19.02 -10.40
CA GLY A 55 -5.64 20.17 -9.95
C GLY A 55 -4.23 19.74 -9.57
N GLN A 56 -3.27 20.66 -9.69
CA GLN A 56 -1.85 20.36 -9.47
C GLN A 56 -1.56 19.71 -8.10
N LYS A 57 -2.35 20.04 -7.07
CA LYS A 57 -2.21 19.47 -5.72
C LYS A 57 -2.51 17.97 -5.65
N GLU A 58 -3.60 17.51 -6.26
CA GLU A 58 -3.90 16.07 -6.29
C GLU A 58 -2.89 15.31 -7.15
N ALA A 59 -2.45 15.91 -8.26
CA ALA A 59 -1.39 15.33 -9.08
C ALA A 59 -0.08 15.17 -8.29
N ASP A 60 0.26 16.11 -7.41
CA ASP A 60 1.41 16.00 -6.49
C ASP A 60 1.25 14.89 -5.46
N GLU A 61 0.06 14.74 -4.87
CA GLU A 61 -0.22 13.68 -3.91
C GLU A 61 -0.15 12.28 -4.56
N ILE A 62 -0.74 12.12 -5.75
CA ILE A 62 -0.67 10.88 -6.52
C ILE A 62 0.78 10.56 -6.87
N ARG A 63 1.57 11.54 -7.34
CA ARG A 63 3.00 11.37 -7.61
C ARG A 63 3.75 10.93 -6.35
N HIS A 64 3.51 11.58 -5.22
CA HIS A 64 4.14 11.24 -3.95
C HIS A 64 3.85 9.80 -3.54
N ILE A 65 2.58 9.37 -3.63
CA ILE A 65 2.16 8.00 -3.31
C ILE A 65 2.83 6.98 -4.25
N ILE A 66 2.93 7.29 -5.56
CA ILE A 66 3.62 6.43 -6.54
C ILE A 66 5.10 6.28 -6.17
N TYR A 67 5.81 7.38 -5.92
CA TYR A 67 7.23 7.33 -5.55
C TYR A 67 7.44 6.60 -4.23
N ALA A 68 6.61 6.88 -3.21
CA ALA A 68 6.68 6.19 -1.93
C ALA A 68 6.45 4.67 -2.11
N THR A 69 5.47 4.28 -2.90
CA THR A 69 5.17 2.86 -3.18
C THR A 69 6.35 2.18 -3.87
N ILE A 70 6.95 2.80 -4.89
CA ILE A 70 8.13 2.27 -5.60
C ILE A 70 9.32 2.10 -4.65
N VAL A 71 9.60 3.09 -3.82
CA VAL A 71 10.69 3.05 -2.83
C VAL A 71 10.46 1.93 -1.82
N TRP A 72 9.24 1.80 -1.28
CA TRP A 72 8.91 0.74 -0.33
C TRP A 72 8.99 -0.66 -0.94
N ILE A 73 8.45 -0.86 -2.15
CA ILE A 73 8.56 -2.15 -2.85
C ILE A 73 10.03 -2.50 -3.10
N SER A 74 10.83 -1.53 -3.55
CA SER A 74 12.26 -1.73 -3.79
C SER A 74 13.02 -2.04 -2.51
N TYR A 75 12.69 -1.36 -1.40
CA TYR A 75 13.25 -1.62 -0.08
C TYR A 75 12.92 -3.02 0.40
N ILE A 76 11.65 -3.44 0.31
CA ILE A 76 11.20 -4.78 0.73
C ILE A 76 11.93 -5.88 -0.06
N ASN A 77 12.12 -5.68 -1.38
CA ASN A 77 12.80 -6.67 -2.23
C ASN A 77 14.32 -6.68 -2.09
N THR A 78 14.94 -5.54 -1.78
CA THR A 78 16.42 -5.41 -1.77
C THR A 78 17.02 -5.57 -0.38
N SER A 79 16.32 -5.10 0.66
CA SER A 79 16.86 -4.99 2.03
C SER A 79 17.26 -6.34 2.62
N GLN A 80 18.54 -6.47 2.97
CA GLN A 80 19.08 -7.66 3.65
C GLN A 80 18.39 -7.91 4.99
N ARG A 81 17.97 -6.86 5.71
CA ARG A 81 17.20 -6.99 6.95
C ARG A 81 15.85 -7.67 6.75
N VAL A 82 15.13 -7.29 5.69
CA VAL A 82 13.83 -7.90 5.35
C VAL A 82 14.04 -9.37 4.96
N LYS A 83 15.06 -9.65 4.14
CA LYS A 83 15.41 -11.02 3.77
C LYS A 83 15.78 -11.88 4.98
N ASN A 84 16.63 -11.39 5.88
CA ASN A 84 17.05 -12.11 7.07
C ASN A 84 15.88 -12.29 8.06
N THR A 85 15.02 -11.30 8.22
CA THR A 85 13.91 -11.38 9.20
C THR A 85 12.79 -12.31 8.73
N PHE A 86 12.50 -12.31 7.42
CA PHE A 86 11.30 -12.98 6.89
C PHE A 86 11.63 -14.20 6.01
N LEU A 87 12.71 -14.21 5.23
CA LEU A 87 13.03 -15.30 4.29
C LEU A 87 13.99 -16.35 4.87
N GLU A 88 14.70 -16.06 5.95
CA GLU A 88 15.72 -16.94 6.54
C GLU A 88 15.16 -18.28 7.07
N LYS A 89 13.85 -18.37 7.31
CA LYS A 89 13.16 -19.61 7.69
C LYS A 89 12.17 -20.12 6.65
N ARG A 90 12.35 -19.75 5.38
CA ARG A 90 11.54 -20.32 4.30
C ARG A 90 11.80 -21.84 4.28
N PRO A 91 10.78 -22.71 4.40
CA PRO A 91 10.98 -24.14 4.19
C PRO A 91 11.46 -24.31 2.75
N VAL A 92 12.67 -24.86 2.62
CA VAL A 92 13.23 -25.27 1.32
C VAL A 92 12.62 -26.64 1.04
N GLU A 93 11.80 -26.72 0.00
CA GLU A 93 11.34 -28.00 -0.56
C GLU A 93 12.52 -28.78 -1.16
#